data_AF-A0AAD1YQC4-F1
#
_entry.id   AF-A0AAD1YQC4-F1
#
_cell.length_a   1.000
_cell.length_b   1.000
_cell.length_c   1.000
_cell.angle_alpha   90.00
_cell.angle_beta   90.00
_cell.angle_gamma   90.00
#
_symmetry.space_group_name_H-M   'P 1'
#
loop_
_entity.id
_entity.type
_entity.pdbx_description
1 polymer ?
#
loop_
_entity_poly.entity_id
_entity_poly.type
_entity_poly.pdbx_seq_one_letter_code
_entity_poly.pdbx_strand_id
1 'polypeptide(L)'
;MAAKFMCLFFVVTFSWGIVGFSAAIGNTPVFNVSEMGNFSDDMLNLDTLRKILVREEDTIIFSLIERAKYPMNSRMYDERPGLSGSLFEFFVKESEAVQAKVGRYSSAEENAFFPDNLPPPLLPPGDSQQVLHPRGASININGQIMNMYRKQLLPLITSDGDDGSYAITAARDLDCLQALSKRIHLGKFVAEIKFRESPENYTRAIRVQDKDALMKLLTFESVEEMIKKRVEKKAMVFAQDVDLKENDNVGKYKVNPSVVSRLYGEWVIPLTKFVEVEYLLCRLD
;
A
#
# COMPACT_ATOMS: atom_id res chain seq x y z
N MET A 1 -52.67 14.73 -54.95
CA MET A 1 -52.93 15.87 -54.04
C MET A 1 -51.75 15.92 -53.08
N ALA A 2 -50.94 16.97 -53.17
CA ALA A 2 -49.63 17.08 -52.51
C ALA A 2 -49.70 17.93 -51.22
N ALA A 3 -48.61 17.87 -50.43
CA ALA A 3 -48.19 18.75 -49.33
C ALA A 3 -48.84 18.51 -47.95
N LYS A 4 -48.15 18.58 -46.80
CA LYS A 4 -46.75 18.89 -46.45
C LYS A 4 -46.52 18.42 -44.99
N PHE A 5 -45.36 17.85 -44.70
CA PHE A 5 -44.82 17.66 -43.34
C PHE A 5 -44.26 19.00 -42.84
N MET A 6 -44.48 19.36 -41.56
CA MET A 6 -43.82 20.51 -40.94
C MET A 6 -43.44 20.19 -39.49
N CYS A 7 -42.12 20.10 -39.25
CA CYS A 7 -41.49 20.11 -37.93
C CYS A 7 -41.74 21.45 -37.23
N LEU A 8 -41.96 21.42 -35.90
CA LEU A 8 -41.77 22.58 -35.03
C LEU A 8 -40.59 22.32 -34.09
N PHE A 9 -39.53 23.10 -34.28
CA PHE A 9 -38.51 23.39 -33.29
C PHE A 9 -39.04 24.46 -32.34
N PHE A 10 -38.96 24.25 -31.02
CA PHE A 10 -39.12 25.30 -30.03
C PHE A 10 -37.73 25.74 -29.55
N VAL A 11 -37.36 26.97 -29.88
CA VAL A 11 -36.22 27.69 -29.30
C VAL A 11 -36.77 28.54 -28.16
N VAL A 12 -36.31 28.32 -26.94
CA VAL A 12 -36.51 29.23 -25.80
C VAL A 12 -35.14 29.66 -25.31
N THR A 13 -34.80 30.92 -25.58
CA THR A 13 -33.61 31.60 -25.07
C THR A 13 -33.88 32.10 -23.64
N PHE A 14 -33.07 31.70 -22.66
CA PHE A 14 -33.05 32.33 -21.34
C PHE A 14 -31.68 32.95 -21.06
N SER A 15 -31.70 34.28 -20.92
CA SER A 15 -30.59 35.14 -20.53
C SER A 15 -30.25 34.90 -19.06
N TRP A 16 -28.99 34.58 -18.75
CA TRP A 16 -28.50 34.51 -17.38
C TRP A 16 -27.95 35.88 -16.97
N GLY A 17 -28.72 36.58 -16.12
CA GLY A 17 -28.26 37.75 -15.39
C GLY A 17 -27.31 37.33 -14.26
N ILE A 18 -26.17 38.00 -14.19
CA ILE A 18 -25.18 37.87 -13.13
C ILE A 18 -25.76 38.49 -11.85
N VAL A 19 -26.11 37.66 -10.86
CA VAL A 19 -26.35 38.11 -9.49
C VAL A 19 -25.08 37.83 -8.69
N GLY A 20 -24.36 38.90 -8.36
CA GLY A 20 -23.18 38.85 -7.49
C GLY A 20 -23.58 38.50 -6.07
N PHE A 21 -23.09 37.36 -5.58
CA PHE A 21 -23.07 37.03 -4.17
C PHE A 21 -21.63 37.22 -3.67
N SER A 22 -21.41 38.29 -2.91
CA SER A 22 -20.16 38.52 -2.17
C SER A 22 -20.21 37.66 -0.91
N ALA A 23 -19.46 36.56 -0.90
CA ALA A 23 -19.16 35.81 0.30
C ALA A 23 -17.66 35.98 0.58
N ALA A 24 -17.34 36.55 1.74
CA ALA A 24 -16.00 36.81 2.20
C ALA A 24 -15.16 35.51 2.14
N ILE A 25 -14.09 35.55 1.32
CA ILE A 25 -13.06 34.51 1.33
C ILE A 25 -12.27 34.74 2.62
N GLY A 26 -12.67 34.03 3.68
CA GLY A 26 -11.80 33.84 4.83
C GLY A 26 -10.50 33.21 4.34
N ASN A 27 -9.37 33.82 4.70
CA ASN A 27 -8.03 33.32 4.41
C ASN A 27 -7.93 31.83 4.69
N THR A 28 -8.01 31.02 3.64
CA THR A 28 -7.48 29.66 3.66
C THR A 28 -5.96 29.81 3.67
N PRO A 29 -5.22 29.09 4.51
CA PRO A 29 -3.78 29.08 4.41
C PRO A 29 -3.46 28.46 3.04
N VAL A 30 -2.98 29.30 2.12
CA VAL A 30 -2.29 28.86 0.92
C VAL A 30 -1.21 27.90 1.40
N PHE A 31 -1.34 26.63 1.03
CA PHE A 31 -0.30 25.65 1.30
C PHE A 31 0.95 26.15 0.59
N ASN A 32 1.90 26.63 1.38
CA ASN A 32 3.15 27.18 0.87
C ASN A 32 3.94 26.00 0.31
N VAL A 33 4.18 26.00 -1.00
CA VAL A 33 4.95 24.96 -1.73
C VAL A 33 6.45 25.00 -1.35
N SER A 34 6.82 25.75 -0.32
CA SER A 34 8.18 25.85 0.24
C SER A 34 8.48 24.87 1.38
N GLU A 35 7.55 23.99 1.79
CA GLU A 35 7.78 22.91 2.78
C GLU A 35 8.06 21.53 2.14
N MET A 36 8.72 21.51 0.98
CA MET A 36 9.22 20.26 0.37
C MET A 36 10.65 19.91 0.82
N GLY A 37 11.18 20.62 1.82
CA GLY A 37 12.39 20.26 2.52
C GLY A 37 12.07 19.46 3.79
N ASN A 38 12.70 18.30 3.93
CA ASN A 38 12.75 17.41 5.11
C ASN A 38 11.74 16.25 5.28
N PHE A 39 10.98 15.83 4.27
CA PHE A 39 10.08 14.66 4.41
C PHE A 39 10.80 13.36 4.83
N SER A 40 12.06 13.19 4.42
CA SER A 40 12.87 12.03 4.75
C SER A 40 13.44 12.08 6.18
N ASP A 41 13.78 13.27 6.70
CA ASP A 41 14.24 13.46 8.08
C ASP A 41 13.06 13.35 9.06
N ASP A 42 11.88 13.83 8.65
CA ASP A 42 10.62 13.62 9.36
C ASP A 42 10.28 12.12 9.49
N MET A 43 10.74 11.28 8.57
CA MET A 43 10.52 9.84 8.62
C MET A 43 11.38 9.14 9.69
N LEU A 44 12.46 9.78 10.14
CA LEU A 44 13.24 9.33 11.29
C LEU A 44 12.65 9.78 12.63
N ASN A 45 11.55 10.54 12.61
CA ASN A 45 10.76 10.81 13.79
C ASN A 45 9.84 9.63 14.11
N LEU A 46 9.99 9.05 15.30
CA LEU A 46 9.24 7.88 15.73
C LEU A 46 7.71 8.11 15.74
N ASP A 47 7.25 9.31 16.10
CA ASP A 47 5.82 9.63 16.12
C ASP A 47 5.24 9.84 14.72
N THR A 48 6.00 10.43 13.81
CA THR A 48 5.64 10.52 12.39
C THR A 48 5.55 9.13 11.77
N LEU A 49 6.58 8.29 11.97
CA LEU A 49 6.59 6.92 11.45
C LEU A 49 5.43 6.11 12.02
N ARG A 50 5.12 6.21 13.32
CA ARG A 50 3.94 5.56 13.92
C ARG A 50 2.65 5.97 13.23
N LYS A 51 2.45 7.26 12.94
CA LYS A 51 1.26 7.75 12.23
C LYS A 51 1.18 7.17 10.81
N ILE A 52 2.31 7.07 10.11
CA ILE A 52 2.39 6.47 8.77
C ILE A 52 2.04 4.99 8.83
N LEU A 53 2.65 4.22 9.74
CA LEU A 53 2.37 2.80 9.92
C LEU A 53 0.89 2.54 10.22
N VAL A 54 0.25 3.39 11.03
CA VAL A 54 -1.19 3.30 11.34
C VAL A 54 -2.05 3.63 10.12
N ARG A 55 -1.63 4.56 9.24
CA ARG A 55 -2.32 4.84 7.99
C ARG A 55 -2.17 3.71 6.97
N GLU A 56 -0.99 3.11 6.88
CA GLU A 56 -0.77 1.96 6.01
C GLU A 56 -1.62 0.74 6.43
N GLU A 57 -1.98 0.61 7.72
CA GLU A 57 -3.01 -0.35 8.13
C GLU A 57 -4.37 -0.09 7.47
N ASP A 58 -4.79 1.18 7.41
CA ASP A 58 -6.07 1.53 6.80
C ASP A 58 -6.02 1.26 5.29
N THR A 59 -4.93 1.65 4.62
CA THR A 59 -4.70 1.38 3.20
C THR A 59 -4.79 -0.12 2.90
N ILE A 60 -4.10 -0.97 3.66
CA ILE A 60 -4.15 -2.42 3.47
C ILE A 60 -5.58 -2.93 3.63
N ILE A 61 -6.30 -2.51 4.67
CA ILE A 61 -7.67 -2.97 4.91
C ILE A 61 -8.59 -2.57 3.74
N PHE A 62 -8.51 -1.33 3.26
CA PHE A 62 -9.30 -0.88 2.12
C PHE A 62 -8.96 -1.64 0.84
N SER A 63 -7.67 -1.85 0.54
CA SER A 63 -7.23 -2.64 -0.61
C SER A 63 -7.79 -4.07 -0.57
N LEU A 64 -7.80 -4.71 0.60
CA LEU A 64 -8.38 -6.05 0.78
C LEU A 64 -9.90 -6.06 0.55
N ILE A 65 -10.61 -5.07 1.10
CA ILE A 65 -12.06 -4.91 0.89
C ILE A 65 -12.38 -4.76 -0.61
N GLU A 66 -11.60 -3.97 -1.33
CA GLU A 66 -11.79 -3.76 -2.76
C GLU A 66 -11.44 -5.00 -3.59
N ARG A 67 -10.41 -5.77 -3.19
CA ARG A 67 -10.05 -7.02 -3.86
C ARG A 67 -11.08 -8.14 -3.63
N ALA A 68 -11.67 -8.20 -2.44
CA ALA A 68 -12.65 -9.23 -2.06
C ALA A 68 -13.97 -9.16 -2.86
N LYS A 69 -14.21 -8.06 -3.59
CA LYS A 69 -15.37 -7.91 -4.49
C LYS A 69 -15.33 -8.85 -5.70
N TYR A 70 -14.14 -9.35 -6.05
CA TYR A 70 -13.92 -10.20 -7.23
C TYR A 70 -13.55 -11.62 -6.76
N PRO A 71 -13.95 -12.67 -7.50
CA PRO A 71 -13.56 -14.04 -7.18
C PRO A 71 -12.06 -14.27 -7.41
N MET A 72 -11.60 -15.50 -7.20
CA MET A 72 -10.20 -15.86 -7.35
C MET A 72 -9.66 -15.51 -8.75
N ASN A 73 -10.45 -15.67 -9.82
CA ASN A 73 -10.03 -15.35 -11.19
C ASN A 73 -8.70 -16.04 -11.57
N SER A 74 -8.60 -17.33 -11.24
CA SER A 74 -7.35 -18.14 -11.27
C SER A 74 -6.59 -18.07 -12.61
N ARG A 75 -7.32 -18.03 -13.73
CA ARG A 75 -6.77 -17.90 -15.11
C ARG A 75 -5.87 -16.68 -15.33
N MET A 76 -5.91 -15.71 -14.42
CA MET A 76 -5.04 -14.53 -14.47
C MET A 76 -3.62 -14.85 -14.03
N TYR A 77 -3.44 -15.85 -13.15
CA TYR A 77 -2.16 -16.22 -12.55
C TYR A 77 -1.48 -17.39 -13.27
N ASP A 78 -2.20 -18.09 -14.15
CA ASP A 78 -1.67 -19.18 -14.96
C ASP A 78 -0.66 -18.65 -16.01
N GLU A 79 0.36 -19.46 -16.30
CA GLU A 79 1.30 -19.19 -17.40
C GLU A 79 0.56 -19.16 -18.73
N ARG A 80 0.89 -18.17 -19.58
CA ARG A 80 0.23 -18.02 -20.88
C ARG A 80 1.20 -18.24 -22.05
N PRO A 81 0.82 -19.09 -23.03
CA PRO A 81 1.58 -19.21 -24.28
C PRO A 81 1.70 -17.85 -24.97
N GLY A 82 2.92 -17.46 -25.33
CA GLY A 82 3.21 -16.19 -25.99
C GLY A 82 3.44 -14.99 -25.05
N LEU A 83 3.34 -15.18 -23.74
CA LEU A 83 3.69 -14.19 -22.72
C LEU A 83 4.77 -14.74 -21.79
N SER A 84 5.74 -13.92 -21.41
CA SER A 84 6.74 -14.29 -20.39
C SER A 84 6.15 -14.21 -18.98
N GLY A 85 5.37 -15.24 -18.63
CA GLY A 85 4.72 -15.40 -17.33
C GLY A 85 3.19 -15.34 -17.43
N SER A 86 2.57 -14.89 -16.33
CA SER A 86 1.11 -14.76 -16.22
C SER A 86 0.60 -13.38 -16.65
N LEU A 87 -0.72 -13.27 -16.89
CA LEU A 87 -1.37 -11.98 -17.17
C LEU A 87 -1.17 -10.99 -16.00
N PHE A 88 -1.23 -11.51 -14.79
CA PHE A 88 -0.92 -10.76 -13.58
C PHE A 88 0.51 -10.19 -13.61
N GLU A 89 1.53 -11.01 -13.89
CA GLU A 89 2.93 -10.56 -13.91
C GLU A 89 3.20 -9.54 -15.01
N PHE A 90 2.58 -9.71 -16.18
CA PHE A 90 2.61 -8.69 -17.24
C PHE A 90 2.02 -7.37 -16.76
N PHE A 91 0.83 -7.39 -16.16
CA PHE A 91 0.17 -6.19 -15.65
C PHE A 91 1.03 -5.45 -14.62
N VAL A 92 1.63 -6.19 -13.67
CA VAL A 92 2.52 -5.60 -12.67
C VAL A 92 3.74 -4.97 -13.34
N LYS A 93 4.46 -5.69 -14.21
CA LYS A 93 5.66 -5.16 -14.90
C LYS A 93 5.37 -3.87 -15.67
N GLU A 94 4.30 -3.84 -16.46
CA GLU A 94 3.91 -2.64 -17.22
C GLU A 94 3.50 -1.48 -16.29
N SER A 95 2.76 -1.77 -15.22
CA SER A 95 2.35 -0.77 -14.24
C SER A 95 3.55 -0.19 -13.48
N GLU A 96 4.48 -1.04 -13.03
CA GLU A 96 5.71 -0.60 -12.38
C GLU A 96 6.59 0.20 -13.33
N ALA A 97 6.66 -0.16 -14.63
CA ALA A 97 7.40 0.61 -15.62
C ALA A 97 6.85 2.03 -15.79
N VAL A 98 5.52 2.20 -15.80
CA VAL A 98 4.88 3.53 -15.82
C VAL A 98 5.18 4.30 -14.54
N GLN A 99 5.07 3.66 -13.38
CA GLN A 99 5.33 4.30 -12.09
C GLN A 99 6.81 4.67 -11.88
N ALA A 100 7.74 3.88 -12.42
CA ALA A 100 9.17 4.16 -12.42
C ALA A 100 9.50 5.43 -13.23
N LYS A 101 8.88 5.61 -14.40
CA LYS A 101 9.02 6.81 -15.23
C LYS A 101 8.63 8.10 -14.51
N VAL A 102 7.70 8.03 -13.56
CA VAL A 102 7.30 9.18 -12.73
C VAL A 102 7.99 9.22 -11.36
N GLY A 103 9.05 8.43 -11.18
CA GLY A 103 9.95 8.51 -10.03
C GLY A 103 9.50 7.78 -8.76
N ARG A 104 8.49 6.90 -8.84
CA ARG A 104 7.98 6.17 -7.65
C ARG A 104 9.10 5.45 -6.89
N TYR A 105 9.92 4.67 -7.60
CA TYR A 105 10.98 3.85 -7.00
C TYR A 105 12.28 4.61 -6.72
N SER A 106 12.27 5.94 -6.90
CA SER A 106 13.33 6.80 -6.34
C SER A 106 13.10 7.06 -4.85
N SER A 107 11.89 6.81 -4.33
CA SER A 107 11.57 6.91 -2.90
C SER A 107 12.09 5.69 -2.14
N ALA A 108 12.72 5.93 -0.98
CA ALA A 108 13.23 4.87 -0.10
C ALA A 108 12.13 4.00 0.54
N GLU A 109 10.87 4.45 0.52
CA GLU A 109 9.71 3.70 1.02
C GLU A 109 9.17 2.70 -0.01
N GLU A 110 9.43 2.93 -1.29
CA GLU A 110 8.82 2.20 -2.40
C GLU A 110 9.78 1.11 -2.91
N ASN A 111 9.27 -0.12 -3.08
CA ASN A 111 10.06 -1.26 -3.52
C ASN A 111 9.33 -1.95 -4.68
N ALA A 112 10.00 -2.06 -5.83
CA ALA A 112 9.43 -2.71 -7.01
C ALA A 112 9.41 -4.24 -6.87
N PHE A 113 8.39 -4.89 -7.40
CA PHE A 113 8.29 -6.35 -7.49
C PHE A 113 9.15 -6.92 -8.62
N PHE A 114 9.38 -6.14 -9.69
CA PHE A 114 10.24 -6.50 -10.82
C PHE A 114 11.34 -5.44 -11.06
N PRO A 115 12.36 -5.37 -10.19
CA PRO A 115 13.37 -4.31 -10.24
C PRO A 115 14.31 -4.37 -11.46
N ASP A 116 14.54 -5.55 -12.05
CA ASP A 116 15.60 -5.78 -13.03
C ASP A 116 15.47 -4.97 -14.34
N ASN A 117 14.25 -4.52 -14.69
CA ASN A 117 13.97 -3.88 -15.98
C ASN A 117 13.17 -2.58 -15.83
N LEU A 118 13.32 -1.86 -14.72
CA LEU A 118 12.61 -0.59 -14.54
C LEU A 118 13.23 0.51 -15.44
N PRO A 119 12.42 1.25 -16.20
CA PRO A 119 12.89 2.41 -16.95
C PRO A 119 13.33 3.53 -16.00
N PRO A 120 14.30 4.38 -16.41
CA PRO A 120 14.71 5.51 -15.61
C PRO A 120 13.58 6.55 -15.44
N PRO A 121 13.56 7.32 -14.34
CA PRO A 121 12.65 8.44 -14.17
C PRO A 121 12.80 9.48 -15.29
N LEU A 122 11.69 10.03 -15.76
CA LEU A 122 11.66 11.06 -16.81
C LEU A 122 11.92 12.46 -16.25
N LEU A 123 11.72 12.64 -14.95
CA LEU A 123 12.05 13.87 -14.24
C LEU A 123 13.35 13.67 -13.45
N PRO A 124 14.18 14.71 -13.30
CA PRO A 124 15.38 14.63 -12.48
C PRO A 124 14.99 14.19 -11.06
N PRO A 125 15.76 13.29 -10.42
CA PRO A 125 15.55 12.95 -9.02
C PRO A 125 15.60 14.24 -8.19
N GLY A 126 14.65 14.41 -7.27
CA GLY A 126 14.76 15.46 -6.26
C GLY A 126 15.96 15.22 -5.36
N ASP A 127 16.39 16.24 -4.61
CA ASP A 127 17.43 16.15 -3.60
C ASP A 127 16.98 15.18 -2.49
N SER A 128 17.26 13.88 -2.67
CA SER A 128 16.97 12.87 -1.67
C SER A 128 18.15 12.82 -0.70
N GLN A 129 17.92 13.27 0.53
CA GLN A 129 18.88 13.01 1.60
C GLN A 129 18.88 11.51 1.89
N GLN A 130 20.07 10.90 1.85
CA GLN A 130 20.25 9.51 2.18
C GLN A 130 20.00 9.27 3.67
N VAL A 131 18.78 8.86 4.00
CA VAL A 131 18.33 8.64 5.39
C VAL A 131 18.68 7.26 5.90
N LEU A 132 18.57 6.25 5.04
CA LEU A 132 18.88 4.85 5.35
C LEU A 132 20.30 4.49 4.92
N HIS A 133 20.90 3.52 5.61
CA HIS A 133 22.19 2.95 5.22
C HIS A 133 22.10 2.36 3.81
N PRO A 134 23.03 2.67 2.86
CA PRO A 134 22.89 2.30 1.46
C PRO A 134 22.62 0.80 1.23
N ARG A 135 23.35 -0.09 1.92
CA ARG A 135 23.11 -1.54 1.82
C ARG A 135 21.73 -1.92 2.35
N GLY A 136 21.34 -1.41 3.50
CA GLY A 136 20.03 -1.67 4.09
C GLY A 136 18.87 -1.11 3.25
N ALA A 137 19.08 0.03 2.58
CA ALA A 137 18.10 0.62 1.68
C ALA A 137 17.76 -0.30 0.49
N SER A 138 18.74 -1.08 0.01
CA SER A 138 18.57 -2.00 -1.12
C SER A 138 17.83 -3.31 -0.81
N ILE A 139 17.53 -3.60 0.46
CA ILE A 139 16.82 -4.82 0.86
C ILE A 139 15.42 -4.83 0.23
N ASN A 140 15.11 -5.89 -0.52
CA ASN A 140 13.81 -6.06 -1.14
C ASN A 140 13.34 -7.52 -1.01
N ILE A 141 12.27 -7.74 -0.27
CA ILE A 141 11.68 -9.06 -0.01
C ILE A 141 10.37 -9.28 -0.76
N ASN A 142 10.10 -8.49 -1.80
CA ASN A 142 8.86 -8.54 -2.57
C ASN A 142 8.54 -9.92 -3.16
N GLY A 143 9.56 -10.73 -3.47
CA GLY A 143 9.33 -12.13 -3.87
C GLY A 143 8.61 -12.95 -2.79
N GLN A 144 8.95 -12.76 -1.52
CA GLN A 144 8.28 -13.43 -0.39
C GLN A 144 6.87 -12.88 -0.18
N ILE A 145 6.71 -11.55 -0.25
CA ILE A 145 5.41 -10.88 -0.10
C ILE A 145 4.44 -11.32 -1.19
N MET A 146 4.88 -11.34 -2.46
CA MET A 146 4.06 -11.78 -3.58
C MET A 146 3.68 -13.27 -3.47
N ASN A 147 4.61 -14.11 -3.02
CA ASN A 147 4.34 -15.53 -2.79
C ASN A 147 3.32 -15.75 -1.66
N MET A 148 3.47 -15.04 -0.54
CA MET A 148 2.51 -15.06 0.58
C MET A 148 1.13 -14.58 0.12
N TYR A 149 1.09 -13.44 -0.57
CA TYR A 149 -0.15 -12.86 -1.08
C TYR A 149 -0.91 -13.86 -1.97
N ARG A 150 -0.23 -14.42 -2.98
CA ARG A 150 -0.87 -15.32 -3.96
C ARG A 150 -1.28 -16.67 -3.35
N LYS A 151 -0.42 -17.28 -2.54
CA LYS A 151 -0.62 -18.67 -2.09
C LYS A 151 -1.36 -18.79 -0.77
N GLN A 152 -1.30 -17.77 0.09
CA GLN A 152 -1.86 -17.82 1.44
C GLN A 152 -3.01 -16.82 1.60
N LEU A 153 -2.82 -15.55 1.21
CA LEU A 153 -3.82 -14.52 1.49
C LEU A 153 -5.00 -14.56 0.53
N LEU A 154 -4.77 -14.60 -0.79
CA LEU A 154 -5.84 -14.57 -1.81
C LEU A 154 -6.95 -15.61 -1.56
N PRO A 155 -6.64 -16.90 -1.28
CA PRO A 155 -7.69 -17.89 -0.99
C PRO A 155 -8.49 -17.61 0.29
N LEU A 156 -7.99 -16.76 1.21
CA LEU A 156 -8.70 -16.42 2.44
C LEU A 156 -9.66 -15.24 2.28
N ILE A 157 -9.48 -14.42 1.25
CA ILE A 157 -10.25 -13.18 1.04
C ILE A 157 -11.11 -13.21 -0.23
N THR A 158 -11.01 -14.25 -1.06
CA THR A 158 -11.76 -14.38 -2.31
C THR A 158 -12.63 -15.64 -2.29
N SER A 159 -13.73 -15.61 -3.02
CA SER A 159 -14.51 -16.79 -3.34
C SER A 159 -13.93 -17.51 -4.56
N ASP A 160 -14.16 -18.83 -4.64
CA ASP A 160 -13.89 -19.58 -5.87
C ASP A 160 -14.76 -19.07 -7.01
N GLY A 161 -14.18 -18.93 -8.20
CA GLY A 161 -14.90 -18.52 -9.40
C GLY A 161 -14.05 -17.74 -10.38
N ASP A 162 -14.68 -17.44 -11.51
CA ASP A 162 -14.14 -16.61 -12.58
C ASP A 162 -15.27 -15.74 -13.15
N ASP A 163 -15.17 -14.43 -12.95
CA ASP A 163 -16.15 -13.46 -13.44
C ASP A 163 -15.68 -12.72 -14.70
N GLY A 164 -14.51 -13.06 -15.23
CA GLY A 164 -13.90 -12.41 -16.39
C GLY A 164 -13.33 -11.01 -16.12
N SER A 165 -13.44 -10.48 -14.91
CA SER A 165 -13.03 -9.12 -14.55
C SER A 165 -11.52 -9.01 -14.27
N TYR A 166 -10.69 -9.54 -15.17
CA TYR A 166 -9.25 -9.69 -14.96
C TYR A 166 -8.51 -8.35 -14.82
N ALA A 167 -8.86 -7.35 -15.61
CA ALA A 167 -8.15 -6.06 -15.60
C ALA A 167 -8.28 -5.34 -14.24
N ILE A 168 -9.49 -5.29 -13.68
CA ILE A 168 -9.72 -4.69 -12.37
C ILE A 168 -9.20 -5.57 -11.24
N THR A 169 -9.26 -6.90 -11.39
CA THR A 169 -8.65 -7.84 -10.43
C THR A 169 -7.13 -7.60 -10.32
N ALA A 170 -6.42 -7.53 -11.45
CA ALA A 170 -4.99 -7.26 -11.48
C ALA A 170 -4.63 -5.91 -10.84
N ALA A 171 -5.44 -4.87 -11.07
CA ALA A 171 -5.26 -3.57 -10.44
C ALA A 171 -5.44 -3.65 -8.91
N ARG A 172 -6.47 -4.35 -8.42
CA ARG A 172 -6.70 -4.55 -6.97
C ARG A 172 -5.62 -5.41 -6.32
N ASP A 173 -5.09 -6.41 -7.03
CA ASP A 173 -3.95 -7.19 -6.56
C ASP A 173 -2.71 -6.31 -6.40
N LEU A 174 -2.42 -5.47 -7.39
CA LEU A 174 -1.30 -4.54 -7.34
C LEU A 174 -1.45 -3.54 -6.18
N ASP A 175 -2.65 -2.99 -5.98
CA ASP A 175 -2.94 -2.10 -4.84
C ASP A 175 -2.64 -2.79 -3.49
N CYS A 176 -3.09 -4.04 -3.32
CA CYS A 176 -2.80 -4.83 -2.11
C CYS A 176 -1.29 -5.06 -1.93
N LEU A 177 -0.62 -5.48 -3.00
CA LEU A 177 0.80 -5.83 -2.98
C LEU A 177 1.67 -4.61 -2.68
N GLN A 178 1.38 -3.46 -3.26
CA GLN A 178 2.13 -2.23 -3.01
C GLN A 178 1.91 -1.73 -1.58
N ALA A 179 0.69 -1.78 -1.06
CA ALA A 179 0.40 -1.43 0.34
C ALA A 179 1.13 -2.36 1.33
N LEU A 180 1.08 -3.68 1.08
CA LEU A 180 1.81 -4.67 1.88
C LEU A 180 3.32 -4.47 1.80
N SER A 181 3.85 -4.28 0.59
CA SER A 181 5.27 -4.04 0.36
C SER A 181 5.75 -2.82 1.12
N LYS A 182 5.07 -1.69 0.98
CA LYS A 182 5.42 -0.46 1.70
C LYS A 182 5.39 -0.69 3.20
N ARG A 183 4.27 -1.18 3.75
CA ARG A 183 4.13 -1.42 5.20
C ARG A 183 5.23 -2.32 5.78
N ILE A 184 5.60 -3.37 5.07
CA ILE A 184 6.61 -4.34 5.51
C ILE A 184 8.01 -3.72 5.41
N HIS A 185 8.33 -3.06 4.29
CA HIS A 185 9.64 -2.45 4.08
C HIS A 185 9.87 -1.17 4.90
N LEU A 186 8.81 -0.54 5.42
CA LEU A 186 8.95 0.49 6.46
C LEU A 186 9.69 -0.02 7.72
N GLY A 187 9.83 -1.34 7.87
CA GLY A 187 10.75 -1.96 8.83
C GLY A 187 12.20 -1.44 8.73
N LYS A 188 12.67 -1.02 7.54
CA LYS A 188 13.99 -0.38 7.38
C LYS A 188 14.13 0.89 8.24
N PHE A 189 13.10 1.74 8.23
CA PHE A 189 13.07 2.97 9.02
C PHE A 189 12.90 2.67 10.51
N VAL A 190 12.07 1.69 10.86
CA VAL A 190 11.91 1.24 12.25
C VAL A 190 13.25 0.78 12.82
N ALA A 191 13.99 -0.04 12.06
CA ALA A 191 15.30 -0.53 12.44
C ALA A 191 16.33 0.62 12.56
N GLU A 192 16.33 1.57 11.62
CA GLU A 192 17.21 2.74 11.69
C GLU A 192 16.97 3.58 12.94
N ILE A 193 15.71 3.87 13.27
CA ILE A 193 15.35 4.65 14.48
C ILE A 193 15.80 3.90 15.73
N LYS A 194 15.43 2.61 15.85
CA LYS A 194 15.82 1.77 16.99
C LYS A 194 17.35 1.71 17.16
N PHE A 195 18.08 1.58 16.06
CA PHE A 195 19.54 1.56 16.09
C PHE A 195 20.12 2.90 16.56
N ARG A 196 19.59 4.04 16.08
CA ARG A 196 20.04 5.37 16.51
C ARG A 196 19.74 5.66 17.98
N GLU A 197 18.61 5.18 18.49
CA GLU A 197 18.23 5.36 19.89
C GLU A 197 19.10 4.57 20.87
N SER A 198 19.55 3.36 20.50
CA SER A 198 20.38 2.53 21.39
C SER A 198 21.36 1.63 20.60
N PRO A 199 22.41 2.20 19.98
CA PRO A 199 23.34 1.44 19.12
C PRO A 199 24.01 0.27 19.84
N GLU A 200 24.32 0.43 21.13
CA GLU A 200 24.99 -0.55 21.98
C GLU A 200 24.20 -1.86 22.12
N ASN A 201 22.86 -1.81 22.07
CA ASN A 201 22.00 -2.98 22.17
C ASN A 201 22.14 -3.91 20.96
N TYR A 202 22.42 -3.35 19.78
CA TYR A 202 22.45 -4.10 18.53
C TYR A 202 23.88 -4.38 18.04
N THR A 203 24.84 -3.49 18.34
CA THR A 203 26.19 -3.51 17.75
C THR A 203 26.89 -4.86 17.90
N ARG A 204 26.78 -5.52 19.07
CA ARG A 204 27.39 -6.83 19.28
C ARG A 204 26.79 -7.87 18.33
N ALA A 205 25.47 -7.98 18.31
CA ALA A 205 24.76 -8.96 17.49
C ALA A 205 24.98 -8.72 15.99
N ILE A 206 25.04 -7.46 15.55
CA ILE A 206 25.36 -7.10 14.15
C ILE A 206 26.76 -7.58 13.78
N ARG A 207 27.78 -7.30 14.60
CA ARG A 207 29.17 -7.67 14.30
C ARG A 207 29.39 -9.18 14.21
N VAL A 208 28.68 -9.96 15.02
CA VAL A 208 28.75 -11.43 14.97
C VAL A 208 27.70 -12.07 14.04
N GLN A 209 26.91 -11.25 13.33
CA GLN A 209 25.86 -11.68 12.40
C GLN A 209 24.80 -12.60 13.06
N ASP A 210 24.46 -12.33 14.32
CA ASP A 210 23.53 -13.13 15.12
C ASP A 210 22.07 -12.70 14.87
N LYS A 211 21.44 -13.35 13.89
CA LYS A 211 20.06 -13.09 13.48
C LYS A 211 19.05 -13.34 14.61
N ASP A 212 19.27 -14.39 15.40
CA ASP A 212 18.34 -14.82 16.44
C ASP A 212 18.35 -13.84 17.62
N ALA A 213 19.54 -13.35 18.00
CA ALA A 213 19.67 -12.30 19.00
C ALA A 213 18.97 -11.02 18.55
N LEU A 214 19.14 -10.60 17.29
CA LEU A 214 18.45 -9.42 16.75
C LEU A 214 16.92 -9.63 16.74
N MET A 215 16.44 -10.78 16.29
CA MET A 215 15.01 -11.10 16.29
C MET A 215 14.40 -11.03 17.69
N LYS A 216 15.12 -11.53 18.70
CA LYS A 216 14.69 -11.48 20.10
C LYS A 216 14.63 -10.04 20.63
N LEU A 217 15.61 -9.20 20.30
CA LEU A 217 15.63 -7.78 20.70
C LEU A 217 14.50 -6.97 20.07
N LEU A 218 14.04 -7.36 18.89
CA LEU A 218 12.99 -6.66 18.14
C LEU A 218 11.57 -7.14 18.45
N THR A 219 11.41 -8.23 19.20
CA THR A 219 10.11 -8.83 19.50
C THR A 219 9.48 -8.20 20.74
N PHE A 220 8.34 -7.55 20.55
CA PHE A 220 7.56 -6.91 21.61
C PHE A 220 6.11 -7.43 21.56
N GLU A 221 5.87 -8.58 22.19
CA GLU A 221 4.59 -9.32 22.09
C GLU A 221 3.36 -8.45 22.41
N SER A 222 3.44 -7.60 23.43
CA SER A 222 2.33 -6.69 23.80
C SER A 222 1.95 -5.72 22.68
N VAL A 223 2.94 -5.24 21.91
CA VAL A 223 2.74 -4.35 20.76
C VAL A 223 2.14 -5.13 19.59
N GLU A 224 2.61 -6.35 19.36
CA GLU A 224 2.09 -7.23 18.31
C GLU A 224 0.60 -7.57 18.56
N GLU A 225 0.25 -7.93 19.80
CA GLU A 225 -1.15 -8.16 20.21
C GLU A 225 -2.02 -6.92 20.05
N MET A 226 -1.49 -5.74 20.40
CA MET A 226 -2.21 -4.48 20.22
C MET A 226 -2.47 -4.18 18.74
N ILE A 227 -1.49 -4.44 17.85
CA ILE A 227 -1.65 -4.25 16.40
C ILE A 227 -2.74 -5.18 15.88
N LYS A 228 -2.70 -6.48 16.21
CA LYS A 228 -3.71 -7.46 15.78
C LYS A 228 -5.13 -7.05 16.18
N LYS A 229 -5.33 -6.69 17.45
CA LYS A 229 -6.63 -6.20 17.95
C LYS A 229 -7.08 -4.91 17.26
N ARG A 230 -6.15 -4.00 16.97
CA ARG A 230 -6.46 -2.73 16.30
C ARG A 230 -6.90 -2.95 14.86
N VAL A 231 -6.16 -3.75 14.08
CA VAL A 231 -6.49 -3.99 12.68
C VAL A 231 -7.79 -4.79 12.53
N GLU A 232 -8.06 -5.71 13.46
CA GLU A 232 -9.34 -6.42 13.55
C GLU A 232 -10.49 -5.44 13.79
N LYS A 233 -10.35 -4.55 14.77
CA LYS A 233 -11.37 -3.54 15.06
C LYS A 233 -11.58 -2.59 13.88
N LYS A 234 -10.52 -2.17 13.19
CA LYS A 234 -10.62 -1.34 11.97
C LYS A 234 -11.36 -2.08 10.86
N ALA A 235 -11.02 -3.35 10.62
CA ALA A 235 -11.70 -4.17 9.63
C ALA A 235 -13.20 -4.36 9.97
N MET A 236 -13.54 -4.54 11.26
CA MET A 236 -14.95 -4.56 11.68
C MET A 236 -15.67 -3.28 11.29
N VAL A 237 -15.06 -2.10 11.47
CA VAL A 237 -15.69 -0.81 11.15
C VAL A 237 -15.77 -0.58 9.64
N PHE A 238 -14.70 -0.83 8.89
CA PHE A 238 -14.64 -0.50 7.46
C PHE A 238 -15.34 -1.52 6.56
N ALA A 239 -15.39 -2.79 6.96
CA ALA A 239 -15.98 -3.85 6.17
C ALA A 239 -17.47 -4.08 6.45
N GLN A 240 -18.07 -3.37 7.40
CA GLN A 240 -19.52 -3.40 7.63
C GLN A 240 -20.30 -2.75 6.48
N ASP A 241 -21.50 -3.27 6.23
CA ASP A 241 -22.48 -2.59 5.39
C ASP A 241 -23.16 -1.48 6.20
N VAL A 242 -23.13 -0.26 5.69
CA VAL A 242 -23.72 0.92 6.33
C VAL A 242 -25.01 1.27 5.59
N ASP A 243 -26.14 0.80 6.12
CA ASP A 243 -27.47 1.12 5.61
C ASP A 243 -28.19 2.13 6.52
N LEU A 244 -29.00 3.02 5.93
CA LEU A 244 -29.82 3.99 6.67
C LEU A 244 -31.01 3.37 7.41
N LYS A 245 -31.32 2.11 7.13
CA LYS A 245 -32.34 1.32 7.84
C LYS A 245 -31.61 0.27 8.65
N GLU A 246 -31.98 0.11 9.92
CA GLU A 246 -31.50 -1.00 10.74
C GLU A 246 -31.92 -2.32 10.07
N ASN A 247 -31.00 -2.89 9.29
CA ASN A 247 -31.14 -4.21 8.69
C ASN A 247 -30.48 -5.23 9.63
N ASP A 248 -31.01 -6.45 9.67
CA ASP A 248 -30.46 -7.62 10.37
C ASP A 248 -29.09 -8.11 9.84
N ASN A 249 -28.34 -7.26 9.12
CA ASN A 249 -27.00 -7.56 8.58
C ASN A 249 -25.90 -7.55 9.66
N VAL A 250 -26.26 -7.77 10.93
CA VAL A 250 -25.31 -7.88 12.05
C VAL A 250 -24.38 -9.06 11.77
N GLY A 251 -23.11 -8.76 11.50
CA GLY A 251 -22.05 -9.77 11.31
C GLY A 251 -21.73 -10.13 9.85
N LYS A 252 -22.31 -9.47 8.85
CA LYS A 252 -21.82 -9.56 7.46
C LYS A 252 -20.73 -8.51 7.24
N TYR A 253 -19.55 -8.98 6.87
CA TYR A 253 -18.40 -8.14 6.57
C TYR A 253 -17.93 -8.41 5.14
N LYS A 254 -17.58 -7.35 4.40
CA LYS A 254 -17.00 -7.44 3.04
C LYS A 254 -15.68 -8.23 3.03
N VAL A 255 -14.93 -8.17 4.13
CA VAL A 255 -13.77 -9.02 4.43
C VAL A 255 -13.88 -9.43 5.89
N ASN A 256 -13.63 -10.71 6.18
CA ASN A 256 -13.67 -11.22 7.56
C ASN A 256 -12.60 -10.52 8.43
N PRO A 257 -12.97 -9.80 9.50
CA PRO A 257 -12.01 -9.10 10.36
C PRO A 257 -10.94 -10.02 10.98
N SER A 258 -11.28 -11.28 11.26
CA SER A 258 -10.32 -12.27 11.77
C SER A 258 -9.24 -12.62 10.74
N VAL A 259 -9.56 -12.59 9.44
CA VAL A 259 -8.57 -12.80 8.37
C VAL A 259 -7.58 -11.64 8.32
N VAL A 260 -8.02 -10.41 8.57
CA VAL A 260 -7.12 -9.23 8.67
C VAL A 260 -6.21 -9.35 9.90
N SER A 261 -6.77 -9.73 11.05
CA SER A 261 -5.99 -9.98 12.28
C SER A 261 -4.93 -11.06 12.07
N ARG A 262 -5.33 -12.16 11.42
CA ARG A 262 -4.45 -13.27 11.02
C ARG A 262 -3.37 -12.82 10.05
N LEU A 263 -3.71 -12.03 9.03
CA LEU A 263 -2.74 -11.49 8.08
C LEU A 263 -1.62 -10.72 8.78
N TYR A 264 -2.00 -9.89 9.76
CA TYR A 264 -1.01 -9.14 10.52
C TYR A 264 -0.15 -10.03 11.42
N GLY A 265 -0.77 -10.97 12.13
CA GLY A 265 -0.07 -11.86 13.06
C GLY A 265 0.86 -12.87 12.38
N GLU A 266 0.41 -13.52 11.31
CA GLU A 266 1.14 -14.62 10.67
C GLU A 266 2.15 -14.12 9.61
N TRP A 267 1.91 -12.98 8.96
CA TRP A 267 2.72 -12.55 7.83
C TRP A 267 3.26 -11.13 7.94
N VAL A 268 2.42 -10.10 8.12
CA VAL A 268 2.90 -8.70 8.06
C VAL A 268 3.90 -8.39 9.17
N ILE A 269 3.59 -8.73 10.42
CA ILE A 269 4.51 -8.47 11.55
C ILE A 269 5.79 -9.32 11.42
N PRO A 270 5.73 -10.65 11.19
CA PRO A 270 6.94 -11.46 11.01
C PRO A 270 7.82 -10.99 9.86
N LEU A 271 7.25 -10.65 8.69
CA LEU A 271 8.02 -10.16 7.55
C LEU A 271 8.60 -8.77 7.80
N THR A 272 7.90 -7.90 8.54
CA THR A 272 8.45 -6.60 8.96
C THR A 272 9.67 -6.81 9.86
N LYS A 273 9.58 -7.69 10.86
CA LYS A 273 10.71 -8.02 11.74
C LYS A 273 11.87 -8.64 10.96
N PHE A 274 11.58 -9.47 9.97
CA PHE A 274 12.60 -10.01 9.06
C PHE A 274 13.35 -8.89 8.34
N VAL A 275 12.63 -7.90 7.78
CA VAL A 275 13.25 -6.71 7.16
C VAL A 275 14.08 -5.92 8.18
N GLU A 276 13.59 -5.72 9.40
CA GLU A 276 14.34 -5.02 10.46
C GLU A 276 15.67 -5.74 10.77
N VAL A 277 15.66 -7.07 10.89
CA VAL A 277 16.86 -7.87 11.13
C VAL A 277 17.84 -7.77 9.96
N GLU A 278 17.38 -7.99 8.73
CA GLU A 278 18.25 -7.91 7.54
C GLU A 278 18.86 -6.50 7.38
N TYR A 279 18.09 -5.46 7.73
CA TYR A 279 18.60 -4.08 7.74
C TYR A 279 19.71 -3.89 8.77
N LEU A 280 19.50 -4.35 10.02
CA LEU A 280 20.50 -4.22 11.08
C LEU A 280 21.79 -4.99 10.77
N LEU A 281 21.69 -6.18 10.16
CA LEU A 281 22.87 -7.00 9.83
C LEU A 281 23.86 -6.30 8.90
N CYS A 282 23.37 -5.41 8.02
CA CYS A 282 24.19 -4.64 7.09
C CYS A 282 24.32 -3.16 7.48
N ARG A 283 24.00 -2.81 8.72
CA ARG A 283 23.97 -1.42 9.20
C ARG A 283 25.34 -0.85 9.57
N LEU A 284 26.32 -1.72 9.86
CA LEU A 284 27.69 -1.36 10.24
C LEU A 284 28.71 -1.57 9.10
N ASP A 285 28.23 -1.88 7.91
CA ASP A 285 29.05 -2.15 6.72
C ASP A 285 29.71 -0.88 6.15
#